data_AF-A0A0U5BAH0-F1
#
_entry.id   AF-A0A0U5BAH0-F1
#
_cell.length_a   1.000
_cell.length_b   1.000
_cell.length_c   1.000
_cell.angle_alpha   90.00
_cell.angle_beta   90.00
_cell.angle_gamma   90.00
#
_symmetry.space_group_name_H-M   'P 1'
#
loop_
_entity.id
_entity.type
_entity.pdbx_description
1 polymer ?
#
loop_
_entity_poly.entity_id
_entity_poly.type
_entity_poly.pdbx_seq_one_letter_code
_entity_poly.pdbx_strand_id
1 'polypeptide(L)'
;MVFWRRASHPDGELPENDRGAAKFDDYDYDLVPRKPDVTMRLAASDPHQELLSTLWSEVGDDLDSLVTATPARTLDLERVDSPIEVRLFSGRSVTGAVGRVPRGFEGVYDEAVRRLDGRGDKPRIPVGLVRTKAGFRVNVLIGMTR
;
A
#
# COMPACT_ATOMS: atom_id res chain seq x y z
N MET A 1 -7.16 -30.07 21.64
CA MET A 1 -6.30 -28.99 21.11
C MET A 1 -6.75 -28.71 19.69
N VAL A 2 -7.41 -27.58 19.45
CA VAL A 2 -7.81 -27.18 18.09
C VAL A 2 -6.58 -26.54 17.46
N PHE A 3 -5.93 -27.28 16.57
CA PHE A 3 -4.84 -26.76 15.75
C PHE A 3 -5.47 -25.80 14.74
N TRP A 4 -5.46 -24.51 15.05
CA TRP A 4 -5.72 -23.48 14.05
C TRP A 4 -4.63 -23.64 12.99
N ARG A 5 -4.98 -24.21 11.82
CA ARG A 5 -4.15 -24.07 10.62
C ARG A 5 -3.93 -22.57 10.49
N ARG A 6 -2.68 -22.12 10.67
CA ARG A 6 -2.25 -20.76 10.34
C ARG A 6 -2.82 -20.51 8.94
N ALA A 7 -3.83 -19.65 8.83
CA ALA A 7 -4.43 -19.33 7.54
C ALA A 7 -3.26 -19.05 6.60
N SER A 8 -3.20 -19.79 5.48
CA SER A 8 -2.29 -19.47 4.39
C SER A 8 -2.36 -17.96 4.22
N HIS A 9 -1.20 -17.29 4.33
CA HIS A 9 -1.13 -15.84 4.20
C HIS A 9 -2.03 -15.42 3.04
N PRO A 10 -2.84 -14.36 3.14
CA PRO A 10 -3.86 -14.09 2.14
C PRO A 10 -3.25 -13.77 0.75
N ASP A 11 -1.93 -13.50 0.71
CA ASP A 11 -1.07 -13.49 -0.48
C ASP A 11 -0.19 -14.75 -0.64
N GLY A 12 -0.71 -15.93 -0.29
CA GLY A 12 0.05 -17.18 -0.20
C GLY A 12 0.57 -17.70 -1.55
N GLU A 13 -0.04 -17.23 -2.63
CA GLU A 13 0.38 -17.44 -4.02
C GLU A 13 1.68 -16.71 -4.38
N LEU A 14 2.02 -15.63 -3.65
CA LEU A 14 3.22 -14.85 -3.90
C LEU A 14 4.44 -15.45 -3.19
N PRO A 15 5.65 -15.27 -3.78
CA PRO A 15 6.91 -15.54 -3.10
C PRO A 15 6.97 -14.83 -1.75
N GLU A 16 7.61 -15.45 -0.74
CA GLU A 16 7.66 -14.91 0.62
C GLU A 16 8.21 -13.48 0.69
N ASN A 17 9.20 -13.18 -0.14
CA ASN A 17 9.84 -11.87 -0.24
C ASN A 17 8.96 -10.78 -0.89
N ASP A 18 7.90 -11.15 -1.61
CA ASP A 18 7.01 -10.24 -2.35
C ASP A 18 5.60 -10.15 -1.76
N ARG A 19 5.38 -10.81 -0.62
CA ARG A 19 4.17 -10.64 0.16
C ARG A 19 4.14 -9.25 0.77
N GLY A 20 2.95 -8.67 0.76
CA GLY A 20 2.67 -7.45 1.48
C GLY A 20 2.80 -7.62 2.98
N ALA A 21 2.94 -6.51 3.70
CA ALA A 21 3.06 -6.54 5.16
C ALA A 21 2.27 -5.39 5.79
N ALA A 22 1.35 -5.75 6.68
CA ALA A 22 0.61 -4.86 7.56
C ALA A 22 0.12 -5.67 8.78
N LYS A 23 -0.23 -4.99 9.88
CA LYS A 23 -0.77 -5.63 11.09
C LYS A 23 -2.02 -4.89 11.54
N PHE A 24 -3.11 -5.62 11.81
CA PHE A 24 -4.35 -5.00 12.30
C PHE A 24 -4.18 -4.35 13.68
N ASP A 25 -3.27 -4.85 14.52
CA ASP A 25 -2.99 -4.27 15.84
C ASP A 25 -2.45 -2.83 15.78
N ASP A 26 -1.90 -2.42 14.64
CA ASP A 26 -1.41 -1.04 14.41
C ASP A 26 -2.55 -0.03 14.17
N TYR A 27 -3.79 -0.51 14.06
CA TYR A 27 -4.99 0.29 13.80
C TYR A 27 -6.00 0.19 14.96
N ASP A 28 -6.86 1.19 15.10
CA ASP A 28 -8.04 1.12 15.96
C ASP A 28 -9.24 0.48 15.26
N TYR A 29 -10.39 0.49 15.95
CA TYR A 29 -11.62 -0.15 15.44
C TYR A 29 -12.18 0.54 14.19
N ASP A 30 -11.83 1.81 13.96
CA ASP A 30 -12.24 2.61 12.81
C ASP A 30 -11.15 2.61 11.71
N LEU A 31 -10.21 1.65 11.79
CA LEU A 31 -9.08 1.48 10.88
C LEU A 31 -8.19 2.73 10.80
N VAL A 32 -8.18 3.54 11.86
CA VAL A 32 -7.28 4.69 11.99
C VAL A 32 -5.95 4.19 12.54
N PRO A 33 -4.81 4.58 11.94
CA PRO A 33 -3.50 4.24 12.47
C PRO A 33 -3.32 4.76 13.89
N ARG A 34 -2.86 3.89 14.80
CA ARG A 34 -2.60 4.28 16.19
C ARG A 34 -1.39 5.21 16.32
N LYS A 35 -0.45 5.13 15.38
CA LYS A 35 0.80 5.88 15.39
C LYS A 35 1.11 6.47 14.00
N PRO A 36 1.87 7.58 13.93
CA PRO A 36 2.20 8.24 12.66
C PRO A 36 3.21 7.46 11.81
N ASP A 37 3.96 6.52 12.40
CA ASP A 37 5.00 5.70 11.75
C ASP A 37 4.47 4.39 11.17
N VAL A 38 3.16 4.14 11.24
CA VAL A 38 2.54 2.94 10.68
C VAL A 38 2.69 2.94 9.17
N THR A 39 3.23 1.85 8.63
CA THR A 39 3.42 1.66 7.20
C THR A 39 2.76 0.36 6.74
N MET A 40 2.34 0.34 5.48
CA MET A 40 1.84 -0.84 4.80
C MET A 40 2.72 -1.13 3.60
N ARG A 41 3.39 -2.29 3.61
CA ARG A 41 4.15 -2.74 2.44
C ARG A 41 3.21 -3.36 1.42
N LEU A 42 3.30 -2.91 0.18
CA LEU A 42 2.54 -3.49 -0.93
C LEU A 42 3.00 -4.90 -1.25
N ALA A 43 2.06 -5.70 -1.73
CA ALA A 43 2.30 -7.03 -2.29
C ALA A 43 2.56 -6.92 -3.80
N ALA A 44 3.10 -7.99 -4.40
CA ALA A 44 3.22 -8.13 -5.85
C ALA A 44 4.05 -7.01 -6.52
N SER A 45 5.13 -6.57 -5.87
CA SER A 45 6.04 -5.55 -6.42
C SER A 45 7.16 -6.15 -7.28
N ASP A 46 7.39 -7.47 -7.25
CA ASP A 46 8.43 -8.14 -8.07
C ASP A 46 8.24 -7.95 -9.59
N PRO A 47 7.02 -7.97 -10.15
CA PRO A 47 6.83 -7.72 -11.58
C PRO A 47 7.17 -6.29 -12.00
N HIS A 48 7.31 -5.36 -11.04
CA HIS A 48 7.43 -3.92 -11.29
C HIS A 48 8.82 -3.35 -10.99
N GLN A 49 9.83 -4.20 -10.82
CA GLN A 49 11.18 -3.79 -10.39
C GLN A 49 11.85 -2.79 -11.34
N GLU A 50 11.66 -2.93 -12.65
CA GLU A 50 12.20 -1.99 -13.64
C GLU A 50 11.62 -0.58 -13.41
N LEU A 51 10.30 -0.47 -13.36
CA LEU A 51 9.61 0.78 -13.07
C LEU A 51 10.04 1.37 -11.72
N LEU A 52 10.12 0.54 -10.67
CA LEU A 52 10.55 0.98 -9.34
C LEU A 52 11.99 1.49 -9.33
N SER A 53 12.88 0.88 -10.13
CA SER A 53 14.26 1.33 -10.25
C SER A 53 14.38 2.67 -10.99
N THR A 54 13.53 2.89 -12.00
CA THR A 54 13.42 4.18 -12.68
C THR A 54 12.93 5.26 -11.73
N LEU A 55 11.84 5.00 -10.99
CA LEU A 55 11.32 5.94 -10.00
C LEU A 55 12.36 6.26 -8.93
N TRP A 56 13.07 5.25 -8.43
CA TRP A 56 14.16 5.46 -7.47
C TRP A 56 15.24 6.40 -8.02
N SER A 57 15.57 6.27 -9.31
CA SER A 57 16.59 7.10 -9.96
C SER A 57 16.10 8.52 -10.26
N GLU A 58 14.81 8.70 -10.60
CA GLU A 58 14.20 10.01 -10.88
C GLU A 58 14.00 10.83 -9.61
N VAL A 59 13.52 10.18 -8.54
CA VAL A 59 13.19 10.82 -7.27
C VAL A 59 14.44 11.05 -6.43
N GLY A 60 15.46 10.20 -6.57
CA GLY A 60 16.67 10.28 -5.78
C GLY A 60 16.40 10.14 -4.28
N ASP A 61 16.86 11.10 -3.48
CA ASP A 61 16.65 11.13 -2.03
C ASP A 61 15.31 11.78 -1.62
N ASP A 62 14.56 12.39 -2.55
CA ASP A 62 13.29 13.08 -2.25
C ASP A 62 12.09 12.12 -2.30
N LEU A 63 12.22 11.00 -1.57
CA LEU A 63 11.21 9.93 -1.53
C LEU A 63 9.85 10.39 -1.02
N ASP A 64 9.78 11.54 -0.34
CA ASP A 64 8.54 12.17 0.13
C ASP A 64 7.69 12.77 -1.00
N SER A 65 8.24 12.86 -2.22
CA SER A 65 7.52 13.35 -3.40
C SER A 65 6.53 12.34 -4.00
N LEU A 66 6.65 11.05 -3.64
CA LEU A 66 5.79 10.00 -4.16
C LEU A 66 4.51 9.87 -3.33
N VAL A 67 3.38 9.94 -4.01
CA VAL A 67 2.06 9.77 -3.38
C VAL A 67 1.19 8.82 -4.18
N THR A 68 0.21 8.18 -3.53
CA THR A 68 -0.71 7.28 -4.23
C THR A 68 -1.56 8.05 -5.25
N ALA A 69 -1.77 7.40 -6.40
CA ALA A 69 -2.67 7.86 -7.45
C ALA A 69 -3.97 7.05 -7.53
N THR A 70 -4.05 5.92 -6.80
CA THR A 70 -5.23 5.07 -6.75
C THR A 70 -6.25 5.66 -5.78
N PRO A 71 -7.50 5.93 -6.22
CA PRO A 71 -8.57 6.41 -5.34
C PRO A 71 -9.13 5.26 -4.48
N ALA A 72 -9.90 5.61 -3.45
CA ALA A 72 -10.68 4.64 -2.70
C ALA A 72 -11.71 3.95 -3.62
N ARG A 73 -11.98 2.67 -3.37
CA ARG A 73 -13.04 1.95 -4.07
C ARG A 73 -14.41 2.54 -3.75
N THR A 74 -15.33 2.44 -4.73
CA THR A 74 -16.76 2.66 -4.51
C THR A 74 -17.40 1.41 -3.91
N LEU A 75 -18.59 1.54 -3.32
CA LEU A 75 -19.33 0.41 -2.73
C LEU A 75 -19.59 -0.73 -3.73
N ASP A 76 -19.76 -0.41 -5.02
CA ASP A 76 -19.93 -1.43 -6.06
C ASP A 76 -18.63 -2.18 -6.36
N LEU A 77 -17.48 -1.48 -6.31
CA LEU A 77 -16.16 -2.09 -6.46
C LEU A 77 -15.74 -2.92 -5.25
N GLU A 78 -16.21 -2.57 -4.04
CA GLU A 78 -15.98 -3.38 -2.83
C GLU A 78 -16.68 -4.74 -2.89
N ARG A 79 -17.81 -4.83 -3.60
CA ARG A 79 -18.54 -6.10 -3.82
C ARG A 79 -17.81 -7.01 -4.81
N VAL A 80 -16.88 -6.46 -5.58
CA VAL A 80 -16.02 -7.23 -6.48
C VAL A 80 -14.78 -7.61 -5.70
N ASP A 81 -14.49 -8.91 -5.62
CA ASP A 81 -13.24 -9.40 -5.05
C ASP A 81 -12.07 -9.20 -6.03
N SER A 82 -11.77 -7.93 -6.30
CA SER A 82 -10.64 -7.52 -7.14
C SER A 82 -9.56 -6.87 -6.27
N PRO A 83 -8.28 -7.27 -6.41
CA PRO A 83 -7.19 -6.62 -5.70
C PRO A 83 -7.08 -5.14 -6.05
N ILE A 84 -6.74 -4.31 -5.06
CA ILE A 84 -6.45 -2.88 -5.28
C ILE A 84 -5.03 -2.75 -5.83
N GLU A 85 -4.90 -2.49 -7.13
CA GLU A 85 -3.63 -2.10 -7.75
C GLU A 85 -3.26 -0.67 -7.38
N VAL A 86 -2.07 -0.49 -6.83
CA VAL A 86 -1.57 0.82 -6.43
C VAL A 86 -0.73 1.41 -7.56
N ARG A 87 -1.05 2.65 -7.93
CA ARG A 87 -0.26 3.50 -8.84
C ARG A 87 0.25 4.70 -8.06
N LEU A 88 1.34 5.30 -8.52
CA LEU A 88 1.96 6.45 -7.87
C LEU A 88 1.88 7.69 -8.78
N PHE A 89 1.85 8.86 -8.14
CA PHE A 89 2.21 10.11 -8.78
C PHE A 89 3.71 10.32 -8.61
N SER A 90 4.44 10.48 -9.71
CA SER A 90 5.80 11.01 -9.74
C SER A 90 5.74 12.41 -10.35
N GLY A 91 5.79 13.43 -9.49
CA GLY A 91 5.59 14.82 -9.88
C GLY A 91 4.23 15.08 -10.53
N ARG A 92 4.18 15.17 -11.86
CA ARG A 92 2.96 15.46 -12.65
C ARG A 92 2.37 14.24 -13.36
N SER A 93 3.07 13.12 -13.36
CA SER A 93 2.68 11.93 -14.13
C SER A 93 2.20 10.82 -13.21
N VAL A 94 1.25 10.02 -13.71
CA VAL A 94 0.81 8.78 -13.05
C VAL A 94 1.63 7.63 -13.61
N THR A 95 2.14 6.78 -12.73
CA THR A 95 2.92 5.59 -13.10
C THR A 95 2.01 4.42 -13.49
N GLY A 96 2.61 3.37 -14.06
CA GLY A 96 1.98 2.05 -14.04
C GLY A 96 1.74 1.53 -12.62
N ALA A 97 1.11 0.36 -12.50
CA ALA A 97 0.97 -0.32 -11.22
C ALA A 97 2.35 -0.63 -10.62
N VAL A 98 2.51 -0.42 -9.32
CA VAL A 98 3.76 -0.66 -8.58
C VAL A 98 3.66 -1.81 -7.58
N GLY A 99 2.46 -2.37 -7.45
CA GLY A 99 2.10 -3.42 -6.53
C GLY A 99 0.60 -3.36 -6.24
N ARG A 100 0.16 -4.16 -5.28
CA ARG A 100 -1.23 -4.20 -4.82
C ARG A 100 -1.31 -4.11 -3.31
N VAL A 101 -2.44 -3.63 -2.81
CA VAL A 101 -2.72 -3.64 -1.37
C VAL A 101 -2.73 -5.10 -0.89
N PRO A 102 -2.10 -5.41 0.26
CA PRO A 102 -2.07 -6.77 0.78
C PRO A 102 -3.48 -7.27 1.05
N ARG A 103 -3.73 -8.54 0.72
CA ARG A 103 -5.07 -9.11 0.82
C ARG A 103 -5.57 -9.09 2.28
N GLY A 104 -6.82 -8.67 2.48
CA GLY A 104 -7.42 -8.43 3.78
C GLY A 104 -7.24 -7.01 4.32
N PHE A 105 -6.33 -6.21 3.78
CA PHE A 105 -6.08 -4.83 4.22
C PHE A 105 -6.66 -3.77 3.27
N GLU A 106 -7.46 -4.17 2.29
CA GLU A 106 -8.10 -3.26 1.34
C GLU A 106 -8.96 -2.21 2.04
N GLY A 107 -9.71 -2.59 3.08
CA GLY A 107 -10.53 -1.66 3.86
C GLY A 107 -9.71 -0.60 4.60
N VAL A 108 -8.51 -0.93 5.07
CA VAL A 108 -7.59 0.03 5.71
C VAL A 108 -7.12 1.07 4.71
N TYR A 109 -6.80 0.64 3.49
CA TYR A 109 -6.39 1.54 2.41
C TYR A 109 -7.54 2.47 1.99
N ASP A 110 -8.72 1.90 1.72
CA ASP A 110 -9.91 2.66 1.31
C ASP A 110 -10.28 3.72 2.37
N GLU A 111 -10.27 3.34 3.65
CA GLU A 111 -10.58 4.25 4.75
C GLU A 111 -9.52 5.35 4.93
N ALA A 112 -8.24 5.03 4.76
CA ALA A 112 -7.17 6.04 4.80
C ALA A 112 -7.33 7.10 3.70
N VAL A 113 -7.71 6.69 2.48
CA VAL A 113 -7.96 7.63 1.37
C VAL A 113 -9.22 8.46 1.64
N ARG A 114 -10.31 7.85 2.11
CA ARG A 114 -11.56 8.56 2.46
C ARG A 114 -11.36 9.56 3.60
N ARG A 115 -10.53 9.23 4.57
CA ARG A 115 -10.22 10.12 5.69
C ARG A 115 -9.52 11.39 5.23
N LEU A 116 -8.53 11.26 4.34
CA LEU A 116 -7.88 12.41 3.71
C LEU A 116 -8.89 13.28 2.97
N ASP A 117 -9.76 12.66 2.16
CA ASP A 117 -10.82 13.37 1.43
C ASP A 117 -11.78 14.11 2.37
N GLY A 118 -12.24 13.44 3.44
CA GLY A 118 -13.15 14.00 4.43
C GLY A 118 -12.56 15.15 5.25
N ARG A 119 -11.24 15.24 5.39
CA ARG A 119 -10.55 16.38 6.01
C ARG A 119 -10.33 17.56 5.06
N GLY A 120 -10.62 17.39 3.77
CA GLY A 120 -10.31 18.36 2.72
C GLY A 120 -8.85 18.32 2.26
N ASP A 121 -8.09 17.29 2.68
CA ASP A 121 -6.75 17.04 2.15
C ASP A 121 -6.85 16.41 0.75
N LYS A 122 -5.73 16.37 0.03
CA LYS A 122 -5.68 15.58 -1.21
C LYS A 122 -5.80 14.08 -0.82
N PRO A 123 -6.67 13.30 -1.45
CA PRO A 123 -6.87 11.87 -1.15
C PRO A 123 -5.73 11.01 -1.72
N ARG A 124 -4.49 11.30 -1.29
CA ARG A 124 -3.26 10.70 -1.77
C ARG A 124 -2.35 10.44 -0.58
N ILE A 125 -1.99 9.19 -0.36
CA ILE A 125 -1.18 8.76 0.77
C ILE A 125 0.29 8.86 0.37
N PRO A 126 1.19 9.43 1.20
CA PRO A 126 2.62 9.40 0.95
C PRO A 126 3.17 7.97 0.86
N VAL A 127 4.20 7.78 0.03
CA VAL A 127 4.78 6.47 -0.26
C VAL A 127 6.31 6.53 -0.17
N GLY A 128 6.88 5.63 0.63
CA GLY A 128 8.33 5.42 0.67
C GLY A 128 8.74 4.23 -0.19
N LEU A 129 9.73 4.42 -1.06
CA LEU A 129 10.44 3.31 -1.71
C LEU A 129 11.53 2.80 -0.78
N VAL A 130 11.73 1.48 -0.73
CA VAL A 130 12.77 0.84 0.09
C VAL A 130 13.52 -0.17 -0.75
N ARG A 131 14.85 -0.05 -0.77
CA ARG A 131 15.72 -1.05 -1.39
C ARG A 131 16.02 -2.17 -0.40
N THR A 132 15.71 -3.40 -0.79
CA THR A 132 16.02 -4.61 -0.03
C THR A 132 17.00 -5.49 -0.80
N LYS A 133 17.50 -6.56 -0.16
CA LYS A 133 18.33 -7.57 -0.85
C LYS A 133 17.59 -8.29 -1.98
N ALA A 134 16.25 -8.34 -1.90
CA ALA A 134 15.39 -9.01 -2.88
C ALA A 134 14.85 -8.07 -3.96
N GLY A 135 15.20 -6.78 -3.93
CA GLY A 135 14.67 -5.76 -4.85
C GLY A 135 14.06 -4.56 -4.14
N PHE A 136 13.45 -3.67 -4.92
CA PHE A 136 12.70 -2.52 -4.45
C PHE A 136 11.32 -2.92 -3.93
N ARG A 137 10.92 -2.30 -2.83
CA ARG A 137 9.61 -2.46 -2.20
C ARG A 137 8.97 -1.11 -2.01
N VAL A 138 7.64 -1.12 -1.95
CA VAL A 138 6.82 0.07 -1.81
C VAL A 138 6.14 0.02 -0.45
N ASN A 139 6.38 1.02 0.39
CA ASN A 139 5.71 1.21 1.67
C ASN A 139 4.78 2.41 1.58
N VAL A 140 3.49 2.18 1.75
CA VAL A 140 2.50 3.25 1.92
C VAL A 140 2.57 3.75 3.36
N LEU A 141 2.78 5.05 3.56
CA LEU A 141 2.93 5.68 4.87
C LEU A 141 1.57 6.00 5.48
N ILE A 142 0.77 4.95 5.73
CA ILE A 142 -0.63 5.09 6.18
C ILE A 142 -0.74 5.88 7.48
N GLY A 143 0.23 5.80 8.38
CA GLY A 143 0.28 6.58 9.62
C GLY A 143 0.17 8.10 9.43
N MET A 144 0.60 8.62 8.26
CA MET A 144 0.46 10.04 7.91
C MET A 144 -0.98 10.46 7.59
N THR A 145 -1.91 9.50 7.50
CA THR A 145 -3.34 9.76 7.28
C THR A 145 -4.16 9.86 8.56
N ARG A 146 -3.56 9.63 9.74
CA ARG A 146 -4.22 9.75 11.03
C ARG A 146 -4.80 11.15 11.24
#